data_AF-A0A3D4XXX2-F1
#
_entry.id   AF-A0A3D4XXX2-F1
#
_cell.length_a   1.000
_cell.length_b   1.000
_cell.length_c   1.000
_cell.angle_alpha   90.00
_cell.angle_beta   90.00
_cell.angle_gamma   90.00
#
_symmetry.space_group_name_H-M   'P 1'
#
loop_
_entity.id
_entity.type
_entity.pdbx_description
1 polymer ?
#
loop_
_entity_poly.entity_id
_entity_poly.type
_entity_poly.pdbx_seq_one_letter_code
_entity_poly.pdbx_strand_id
1 'polypeptide(L)' 'MRKERTLFIVGIWVTVLPYFGFPEIWRKVLFIVTGFALIYLAYLFYIETKARLNKEENRIKSFVDNISDGGASH' A
#
# COMPACT_ATOMS: atom_id res chain seq x y z
N MET A 1 -8.49 4.46 8.59
CA MET A 1 -7.96 5.83 8.50
C MET A 1 -6.59 5.78 7.83
N ARG A 2 -6.37 6.78 6.97
CA ARG A 2 -5.44 6.87 5.84
C ARG A 2 -4.11 6.11 6.02
N LYS A 3 -3.83 5.22 5.06
CA LYS A 3 -2.52 4.62 4.70
C LYS A 3 -1.34 5.59 4.90
N GLU A 4 -1.60 6.87 4.65
CA GLU A 4 -0.69 7.99 4.83
C GLU A 4 -0.30 8.23 6.30
N ARG A 5 -1.19 8.04 7.29
CA ARG A 5 -0.84 8.13 8.72
C ARG A 5 0.15 7.04 9.12
N THR A 6 -0.02 5.82 8.60
CA THR A 6 0.92 4.73 8.85
C THR A 6 2.29 5.04 8.26
N LEU A 7 2.33 5.50 7.00
CA LEU A 7 3.57 5.95 6.37
C LEU A 7 4.22 7.13 7.12
N PHE A 8 3.40 8.05 7.64
CA PHE A 8 3.88 9.20 8.42
C PHE A 8 4.49 8.79 9.76
N ILE A 9 3.82 7.91 10.49
CA ILE A 9 4.32 7.36 11.76
C ILE A 9 5.60 6.56 11.54
N VAL A 10 5.65 5.73 10.49
CA VAL A 10 6.86 4.97 10.14
C VAL A 10 8.00 5.89 9.71
N GLY A 11 7.71 6.95 8.96
CA GLY A 11 8.70 7.96 8.58
C GLY A 11 9.30 8.67 9.80
N ILE A 12 8.46 9.13 10.73
CA ILE A 12 8.90 9.73 11.99
C ILE A 12 9.76 8.73 12.78
N TRP A 13 9.30 7.49 12.89
CA TRP A 13 10.04 6.44 13.59
C TRP A 13 11.44 6.25 13.00
N VAL A 14 11.56 6.11 11.67
CA VAL A 14 12.85 5.93 10.98
C VAL A 14 13.77 7.13 11.16
N THR A 15 13.23 8.36 11.16
CA THR A 15 14.01 9.57 11.39
C THR A 15 14.53 9.67 12.83
N VAL A 16 13.71 9.30 13.83
CA VAL A 16 14.11 9.45 15.24
C VAL A 16 15.02 8.29 15.71
N LEU A 17 14.84 7.09 15.17
CA LEU A 17 15.60 5.88 15.51
C LEU A 17 17.14 6.05 15.61
N PRO A 18 17.84 6.73 14.66
CA PRO A 18 19.29 6.91 14.75
C PRO A 18 19.74 7.80 15.92
N TYR A 19 18.87 8.62 16.50
CA TYR A 19 19.20 9.58 17.56
C TYR A 19 19.09 8.99 18.98
N PHE A 20 18.61 7.75 19.13
CA PHE A 20 18.42 7.12 20.44
C PHE A 20 19.72 6.69 21.16
N GLY A 21 20.90 6.99 20.61
CA GLY A 21 22.18 6.66 21.25
C GLY A 21 22.49 5.16 21.35
N PHE A 22 21.75 4.31 20.62
CA PHE A 22 21.97 2.86 20.64
C PHE A 22 23.36 2.47 20.12
N PRO A 23 23.95 1.38 20.66
CA PRO A 23 25.19 0.82 20.13
C PRO A 23 25.08 0.51 18.64
N GLU A 24 26.20 0.61 17.91
CA GLU A 24 26.20 0.59 16.44
C GLU A 24 25.60 -0.69 15.84
N ILE A 25 25.80 -1.83 16.52
CA ILE A 25 25.20 -3.14 16.16
C ILE A 25 23.67 -3.08 16.22
N TRP A 26 23.11 -2.54 17.30
CA TRP A 26 21.65 -2.48 17.50
C TRP A 26 21.00 -1.56 16.48
N ARG A 27 21.67 -0.44 16.18
CA ARG A 27 21.23 0.49 15.15
C ARG A 27 21.16 -0.20 13.78
N LYS A 28 22.21 -0.93 13.38
CA LYS A 28 22.24 -1.67 12.11
C LYS A 28 21.13 -2.71 12.01
N VAL A 29 20.91 -3.51 13.06
CA VAL A 29 19.84 -4.53 13.07
C VAL A 29 18.46 -3.89 12.96
N LEU A 30 18.18 -2.83 13.73
CA LEU A 30 16.90 -2.12 13.68
C LEU A 30 16.65 -1.49 12.31
N PHE A 31 17.68 -0.94 11.66
CA PHE A 31 17.57 -0.40 10.30
C PHE A 31 17.26 -1.48 9.26
N ILE A 32 17.91 -2.65 9.35
CA ILE A 32 17.63 -3.77 8.44
C ILE A 32 16.20 -4.26 8.63
N VAL A 33 15.78 -4.49 9.88
CA VAL A 33 14.42 -4.95 10.21
C VAL A 33 13.36 -3.94 9.76
N THR A 34 13.57 -2.65 10.00
CA THR A 34 12.64 -1.60 9.54
C THR A 34 12.60 -1.49 8.01
N GLY A 35 13.73 -1.67 7.32
CA GLY A 35 13.78 -1.77 5.87
C GLY A 35 12.93 -2.92 5.32
N PHE A 36 13.07 -4.12 5.89
CA PHE A 36 12.23 -5.25 5.52
C PHE A 36 10.74 -5.01 5.82
N ALA A 37 10.43 -4.42 6.98
CA ALA A 37 9.05 -4.07 7.33
C ALA A 37 8.44 -3.08 6.33
N LEU A 38 9.21 -2.08 5.89
CA LEU A 38 8.81 -1.11 4.86
C LEU A 38 8.54 -1.78 3.51
N ILE A 39 9.43 -2.67 3.06
CA ILE A 39 9.25 -3.42 1.81
C ILE A 39 7.97 -4.26 1.87
N TYR A 40 7.75 -4.96 2.97
CA TYR A 40 6.55 -5.78 3.16
C TYR A 40 5.27 -4.93 3.16
N LEU A 41 5.31 -3.77 3.83
CA LEU A 41 4.17 -2.86 3.90
C LEU A 41 3.86 -2.22 2.53
N ALA A 42 4.90 -1.89 1.75
CA ALA A 42 4.75 -1.45 0.37
C ALA A 42 4.15 -2.54 -0.52
N TYR A 43 4.58 -3.79 -0.36
CA TYR A 43 4.03 -4.93 -1.10
C TYR A 43 2.55 -5.17 -0.79
N LEU A 44 2.15 -5.06 0.48
CA LEU A 44 0.75 -5.13 0.89
C LEU A 44 -0.10 -4.04 0.21
N PHE A 45 0.38 -2.79 0.19
CA PHE A 45 -0.32 -1.71 -0.50
C PHE A 45 -0.39 -1.91 -2.02
N TYR A 46 0.65 -2.48 -2.62
CA TYR A 46 0.65 -2.83 -4.04
C TYR A 46 -0.46 -3.84 -4.36
N ILE A 47 -0.58 -4.92 -3.59
CA ILE A 47 -1.64 -5.92 -3.76
C ILE A 47 -3.02 -5.29 -3.56
N GLU A 48 -3.20 -4.50 -2.51
CA GLU A 48 -4.50 -3.86 -2.23
C GLU A 48 -4.91 -2.92 -3.38
N THR A 49 -3.95 -2.16 -3.91
CA THR A 49 -4.19 -1.24 -5.04
C THR A 49 -4.53 -2.01 -6.31
N LYS A 50 -3.77 -3.07 -6.62
CA LYS A 50 -4.03 -3.93 -7.79
C LYS A 50 -5.41 -4.60 -7.70
N ALA A 51 -5.81 -5.06 -6.52
CA ALA A 51 -7.13 -5.65 -6.29
C ALA A 51 -8.26 -4.63 -6.48
N ARG A 52 -8.09 -3.39 -6.01
CA ARG A 52 -9.06 -2.30 -6.23
C ARG A 52 -9.22 -1.95 -7.71
N LEU A 53 -8.09 -1.80 -8.43
CA LEU A 53 -8.11 -1.48 -9.87
C LEU A 53 -8.83 -2.57 -10.67
N ASN A 54 -8.54 -3.84 -10.38
CA ASN A 54 -9.19 -4.96 -11.08
C ASN A 54 -10.70 -5.02 -10.77
N LYS A 55 -11.11 -4.73 -9.52
CA LYS A 55 -12.53 -4.63 -9.16
C LYS A 55 -13.24 -3.49 -9.90
N GLU A 56 -12.58 -2.35 -10.07
CA GLU A 56 -13.12 -1.19 -10.78
C GLU A 56 -13.25 -1.47 -12.29
N GLU A 57 -12.25 -2.09 -12.91
CA GLU A 57 -12.30 -2.50 -14.32
C GLU A 57 -13.46 -3.47 -14.59
N ASN A 58 -13.64 -4.49 -13.75
CA ASN A 58 -14.77 -5.43 -13.87
C ASN A 58 -16.12 -4.73 -13.69
N ARG A 59 -16.20 -3.74 -12.79
CA ARG A 59 -17.41 -2.94 -12.61
C ARG A 59 -17.73 -2.14 -13.88
N ILE A 60 -16.73 -1.49 -14.48
CA ILE A 60 -16.91 -0.73 -15.73
C ILE A 60 -17.37 -1.65 -16.87
N LYS A 61 -16.76 -2.83 -17.03
CA LYS A 61 -17.18 -3.81 -18.05
C LYS A 61 -18.64 -4.21 -17.88
N SER A 62 -19.06 -4.55 -16.66
CA SER A 62 -20.46 -4.92 -16.38
C SER A 62 -21.47 -3.80 -16.70
N PHE A 63 -21.09 -2.53 -16.53
CA PHE A 63 -21.94 -1.40 -16.91
C PHE A 63 -22.05 -1.25 -18.43
N VAL A 64 -20.95 -1.42 -19.16
CA VAL A 64 -20.93 -1.34 -20.63
C VAL A 64 -21.75 -2.47 -21.25
N ASP A 65 -21.58 -3.70 -20.77
CA ASP A 65 -22.30 -4.87 -21.29
C ASP A 65 -23.82 -4.72 -21.13
N ASN A 66 -24.29 -4.25 -19.97
CA ASN A 66 -25.72 -4.06 -19.71
C ASN A 66 -26.37 -2.95 -20.57
N ILE A 67 -25.60 -1.91 -20.93
CA ILE A 67 -26.08 -0.86 -21.86
C ILE A 67 -26.10 -1.38 -23.30
N SER A 68 -25.08 -2.15 -23.70
CA SER A 68 -24.98 -2.69 -25.05
C SER A 68 -26.07 -3.73 -25.35
N ASP A 69 -26.45 -4.54 -24.36
CA ASP A 69 -27.50 -5.55 -24.51
C ASP A 69 -28.91 -4.94 -24.48
N GLY A 70 -29.13 -3.92 -23.64
CA GLY A 70 -30.39 -3.16 -23.60
C GLY A 70 -30.66 -2.32 -24.85
N GLY A 71 -29.62 -1.86 -25.55
CA GLY A 71 -29.74 -1.07 -26.79
C GLY A 71 -30.09 -1.87 -28.05
N ALA A 72 -29.97 -3.20 -28.02
CA ALA A 72 -30.25 -4.08 -29.16
C ALA A 72 -31.72 -4.57 -29.23
N SER A 73 -32.57 -4.13 -28.28
CA SER A 73 -33.97 -4.57 -28.16
C SER A 73 -35.00 -3.55 -28.66
N HIS A 74 -34.58 -2.52 -29.39
CA HIS A 74 -35.46 -1.51 -30.03
C HIS A 74 -35.28 -1.45 -31.54
#